data_AF-A0A8J8GKP1-F1
#
_entry.id   AF-A0A8J8GKP1-F1
#
_cell.length_a   1.000
_cell.length_b   1.000
_cell.length_c   1.000
_cell.angle_alpha   90.00
_cell.angle_beta   90.00
_cell.angle_gamma   90.00
#
_symmetry.space_group_name_H-M   'P 1'
#
loop_
_entity.id
_entity.type
_entity.pdbx_description
1 polymer ?
#
loop_
_entity_poly.entity_id
_entity_poly.type
_entity_poly.pdbx_seq_one_letter_code
_entity_poly.pdbx_strand_id
1 'polypeptide(L)' 'MAASTSDTDRFVASIHRAILGVLLALAAVFGLGLLRTGVSDGNVPFGIAGLAIAAITIGWIVALFREGLRER' A
#
# COMPACT_ATOMS: atom_id res chain seq x y z
N MET A 1 -10.51 36.15 4.56
CA MET A 1 -11.27 34.92 4.20
C MET A 1 -10.31 33.91 3.58
N ALA A 2 -9.47 33.24 4.39
CA ALA A 2 -8.44 32.31 3.88
C ALA A 2 -8.28 31.04 4.75
N ALA A 3 -9.19 30.81 5.71
CA ALA A 3 -9.09 29.68 6.64
C ALA A 3 -9.77 28.39 6.12
N SER A 4 -10.82 28.52 5.32
CA SER A 4 -11.63 27.37 4.86
C SER A 4 -10.96 26.47 3.82
N THR A 5 -10.00 27.00 3.06
CA THR A 5 -9.23 26.21 2.08
C THR A 5 -8.26 25.27 2.78
N SER A 6 -7.60 25.73 3.85
CA SER A 6 -6.58 24.95 4.59
C SER A 6 -7.16 23.68 5.24
N ASP A 7 -8.33 23.77 5.87
CA ASP A 7 -8.92 22.61 6.56
C ASP A 7 -9.49 21.58 5.59
N THR A 8 -10.07 22.04 4.49
CA THR A 8 -10.59 21.18 3.42
C THR A 8 -9.44 20.43 2.73
N ASP A 9 -8.34 21.10 2.42
CA ASP A 9 -7.17 20.49 1.78
C ASP A 9 -6.52 19.42 2.68
N ARG A 10 -6.44 19.68 3.99
CA ARG A 10 -5.96 18.70 4.97
C ARG A 10 -6.85 17.47 5.03
N PHE A 11 -8.16 17.67 5.02
CA PHE A 11 -9.13 16.58 5.03
C PHE A 11 -9.02 15.73 3.77
N VAL A 12 -8.95 16.36 2.60
CA VAL A 12 -8.76 15.68 1.31
C VAL A 12 -7.45 14.90 1.27
N ALA A 13 -6.34 15.49 1.74
CA ALA A 13 -5.05 14.80 1.83
C ALA A 13 -5.11 13.58 2.76
N SER A 14 -5.84 13.67 3.87
CA SER A 14 -6.02 12.54 4.80
C SER A 14 -6.82 11.39 4.17
N ILE A 15 -7.89 11.69 3.43
CA ILE A 15 -8.68 10.69 2.71
C ILE A 15 -7.84 10.04 1.61
N HIS A 16 -7.07 10.84 0.85
CA HIS A 16 -6.21 10.32 -0.20
C HIS A 16 -5.19 9.32 0.36
N ARG A 17 -4.53 9.64 1.49
CA ARG A 17 -3.64 8.72 2.19
C ARG A 17 -4.34 7.45 2.66
N ALA A 18 -5.56 7.57 3.21
CA ALA A 18 -6.32 6.42 3.65
C ALA A 18 -6.65 5.47 2.47
N ILE A 19 -7.07 6.02 1.33
CA ILE A 19 -7.35 5.26 0.11
C ILE A 19 -6.10 4.54 -0.39
N LEU A 20 -4.96 5.24 -0.47
CA LEU A 20 -3.68 4.61 -0.85
C LEU A 20 -3.28 3.49 0.10
N GLY A 21 -3.46 3.68 1.41
CA GLY A 21 -3.22 2.66 2.42
C GLY A 21 -4.09 1.41 2.22
N VAL A 22 -5.38 1.59 1.93
CA VAL A 22 -6.31 0.48 1.67
C VAL A 22 -5.93 -0.25 0.38
N LEU A 23 -5.61 0.46 -0.70
CA LEU A 23 -5.19 -0.15 -1.97
C LEU A 23 -3.91 -0.98 -1.78
N LEU A 24 -2.96 -0.49 -1.00
CA LEU A 24 -1.75 -1.23 -0.65
C LEU A 24 -2.06 -2.46 0.21
N ALA A 25 -2.96 -2.35 1.19
CA ALA A 25 -3.39 -3.50 1.98
C ALA A 25 -4.00 -4.60 1.08
N LEU A 26 -4.84 -4.21 0.12
CA LEU A 26 -5.41 -5.15 -0.86
C LEU A 26 -4.33 -5.80 -1.73
N ALA A 27 -3.36 -5.01 -2.22
CA ALA A 27 -2.23 -5.53 -2.99
C ALA A 27 -1.39 -6.53 -2.18
N ALA A 28 -1.17 -6.27 -0.89
CA ALA A 28 -0.43 -7.17 0.00
C ALA A 28 -1.18 -8.50 0.19
N VAL A 29 -2.49 -8.44 0.43
CA VAL A 29 -3.34 -9.64 0.57
C VAL A 29 -3.33 -10.45 -0.72
N PHE A 30 -3.41 -9.79 -1.88
CA PHE A 30 -3.36 -10.45 -3.18
C PHE A 30 -1.99 -11.12 -3.44
N GLY A 31 -0.89 -10.43 -3.13
CA GLY A 31 0.47 -10.98 -3.22
C GLY A 31 0.68 -12.18 -2.32
N LEU A 32 0.21 -12.12 -1.07
CA LEU A 32 0.24 -13.26 -0.14
C LEU A 32 -0.63 -14.43 -0.61
N GLY A 33 -1.79 -14.14 -1.20
CA GLY A 33 -2.65 -15.13 -1.83
C GLY A 33 -1.90 -15.89 -2.93
N LEU A 34 -1.32 -15.16 -3.89
CA LEU A 34 -0.51 -15.74 -4.97
C LEU A 34 0.69 -16.55 -4.46
N LEU A 35 1.38 -16.04 -3.44
CA LEU A 35 2.49 -16.74 -2.80
C LEU A 35 2.03 -18.07 -2.20
N ARG A 36 0.89 -18.06 -1.49
CA ARG A 36 0.31 -19.28 -0.91
C ARG A 36 -0.03 -20.31 -1.98
N THR A 37 -0.68 -19.89 -3.08
CA THR A 37 -1.03 -20.79 -4.18
C THR A 37 0.21 -21.35 -4.87
N GLY A 38 1.23 -20.51 -5.10
CA GLY A 38 2.49 -20.95 -5.70
C GLY A 38 3.25 -21.95 -4.83
N VAL A 39 3.19 -21.81 -3.51
CA VAL A 39 3.81 -22.75 -2.57
C VAL A 39 2.98 -24.03 -2.43
N SER A 40 1.65 -23.96 -2.35
CA SER A 40 0.80 -25.16 -2.18
C SER A 40 0.77 -26.03 -3.43
N ASP A 41 0.74 -25.42 -4.61
CA ASP A 41 0.54 -26.14 -5.87
C ASP A 41 1.87 -26.48 -6.54
N GLY A 42 3.00 -26.19 -5.90
CA GLY A 42 4.35 -26.36 -6.46
C GLY A 42 4.63 -25.46 -7.66
N ASN A 43 3.77 -24.47 -7.91
CA ASN A 43 3.84 -23.61 -9.07
C ASN A 43 4.78 -22.42 -8.78
N VAL A 44 6.08 -22.70 -8.89
CA VAL A 44 7.20 -21.77 -8.62
C VAL A 44 7.01 -20.37 -9.22
N PRO A 45 6.52 -20.18 -10.47
CA PRO A 45 6.32 -18.85 -11.05
C PRO A 45 5.34 -17.99 -10.25
N PHE A 46 4.24 -18.58 -9.76
CA PHE A 46 3.25 -17.90 -8.94
C PHE A 46 3.80 -17.54 -7.55
N GLY A 47 4.66 -18.39 -7.00
CA GLY A 47 5.35 -18.11 -5.74
C GLY A 47 6.28 -16.90 -5.86
N ILE A 48 7.10 -16.85 -6.92
CA ILE A 48 8.00 -15.72 -7.19
C ILE A 48 7.20 -14.43 -7.45
N ALA A 49 6.13 -14.51 -8.24
CA ALA A 49 5.27 -13.36 -8.51
C ALA A 49 4.62 -12.82 -7.23
N GLY A 50 4.08 -13.71 -6.38
CA GLY A 50 3.50 -13.33 -5.09
C GLY A 50 4.52 -12.68 -4.15
N LEU A 51 5.74 -13.23 -4.09
CA LEU A 51 6.84 -12.68 -3.30
C LEU A 51 7.25 -11.28 -3.78
N ALA A 52 7.38 -11.09 -5.09
CA ALA A 52 7.73 -9.80 -5.69
C ALA A 52 6.66 -8.73 -5.39
N ILE A 53 5.38 -9.09 -5.56
CA ILE A 53 4.25 -8.20 -5.25
C ILE A 53 4.28 -7.81 -3.77
N ALA A 54 4.41 -8.80 -2.87
CA ALA A 54 4.47 -8.54 -1.43
C ALA A 54 5.63 -7.61 -1.05
N ALA A 55 6.83 -7.84 -1.61
CA ALA A 55 8.00 -7.01 -1.34
C ALA A 55 7.81 -5.56 -1.83
N ILE A 56 7.27 -5.37 -3.03
CA ILE A 56 6.97 -4.04 -3.59
C ILE A 56 5.94 -3.32 -2.72
N THR A 57 4.86 -4.01 -2.33
CA THR A 57 3.81 -3.44 -1.50
C THR A 57 4.34 -3.02 -0.12
N ILE A 58 5.16 -3.86 0.53
CA ILE A 58 5.80 -3.50 1.81
C ILE A 58 6.69 -2.26 1.62
N GLY A 59 7.47 -2.21 0.54
CA GLY A 59 8.30 -1.05 0.21
C GLY A 59 7.50 0.24 0.05
N TRP A 60 6.37 0.20 -0.66
CA TRP A 60 5.48 1.35 -0.83
C TRP A 60 4.79 1.78 0.47
N ILE A 61 4.36 0.82 1.30
CA ILE A 61 3.80 1.13 2.63
C ILE A 61 4.84 1.90 3.46
N VAL A 62 6.08 1.38 3.52
CA VAL A 62 7.16 2.05 4.24
C VAL A 62 7.47 3.44 3.66
N ALA A 63 7.46 3.59 2.34
CA ALA A 63 7.67 4.89 1.69
C ALA A 63 6.60 5.91 2.08
N LEU A 64 5.31 5.53 2.00
CA LEU A 64 4.18 6.37 2.43
C LEU A 64 4.26 6.77 3.90
N PHE A 65 4.64 5.84 4.77
CA PHE A 65 4.86 6.14 6.19
C PHE A 65 6.01 7.14 6.39
N ARG A 66 7.11 7.00 5.65
CA ARG A 66 8.26 7.93 5.73
C ARG A 66 7.90 9.31 5.21
N GLU A 67 7.14 9.42 4.12
CA GLU A 67 6.59 10.69 3.64
C GLU A 67 5.65 11.33 4.67
N GLY A 68 4.77 10.53 5.28
CA GLY A 68 3.88 11.02 6.33
C GLY A 68 4.59 11.49 7.59
N LEU A 69 5.76 10.93 7.91
CA LEU A 69 6.60 11.38 9.01
C LEU A 69 7.46 12.59 8.64
N ARG A 70 7.87 12.75 7.38
CA ARG A 70 8.69 13.89 6.91
C ARG A 70 7.89 15.19 6.75
N GLU A 71 6.59 15.09 6.53
CA GLU A 71 5.69 16.25 6.40
C GLU A 71 5.22 16.84 7.74
N ARG A 72 5.58 16.23 8.88
CA ARG A 72 5.30 16.75 10.23
C ARG A 72 6.53 17.43 10.81
#